data_AF-K3W4G3-F1
#
_entry.id   AF-K3W4G3-F1
#
_cell.length_a   1.000
_cell.length_b   1.000
_cell.length_c   1.000
_cell.angle_alpha   90.00
_cell.angle_beta   90.00
_cell.angle_gamma   90.00
#
_symmetry.space_group_name_H-M   'P 1'
#
loop_
_entity.id
_entity.type
_entity.pdbx_description
1 polymer ?
#
loop_
_entity_poly.entity_id
_entity_poly.type
_entity_poly.pdbx_seq_one_letter_code
_entity_poly.pdbx_strand_id
1 'polypeptide(L)'
;MASWTVASAFEADSSDLSDEAKVVVMCSVLTQYQHVYDNSVESDKCDINYGEASAAMRYDIITSVLDSGLRAAAQMESSSSRDFFDGIWDRIIATVDKLLLPSSSNRYAGYAYHSKHYLRIVAIVLDHLPKRKHVMAEPMLENGADRAVAVAFECNAKKENGDNELYTKAADGAVHVFLSCFMGLCQKMPSSPAISSLTNQIIGDTLDTEGQDMNDQNRTRHNFALAVCESLRTTPSQDLLISLFPLLCQLTNASSDSLRMAAGRILSSLNLSEAISRERARADVAERRANDIEEENIAMLEEIEDLQAQNEELERQ
;
A
#
# COMPACT_ATOMS: atom_id res chain seq x y z
N MET A 1 32.68 13.40 -11.73
CA MET A 1 32.21 14.69 -12.25
C MET A 1 30.93 14.57 -13.08
N ALA A 2 30.83 13.73 -14.11
CA ALA A 2 29.61 13.63 -14.95
C ALA A 2 28.30 13.23 -14.21
N SER A 3 28.38 12.43 -13.14
CA SER A 3 27.20 12.06 -12.33
C SER A 3 26.48 13.24 -11.69
N TRP A 4 27.25 14.23 -11.26
CA TRP A 4 26.75 15.39 -10.53
C TRP A 4 26.05 16.33 -11.50
N THR A 5 26.56 16.42 -12.73
CA THR A 5 26.02 17.21 -13.83
C THR A 5 24.69 16.67 -14.37
N VAL A 6 24.51 15.34 -14.37
CA VAL A 6 23.21 14.74 -14.76
C VAL A 6 22.18 14.95 -13.65
N ALA A 7 22.51 14.66 -12.39
CA ALA A 7 21.56 14.84 -11.29
C ALA A 7 21.12 16.31 -11.12
N SER A 8 22.03 17.27 -11.29
CA SER A 8 21.72 18.71 -11.20
C SER A 8 20.77 19.19 -12.31
N ALA A 9 20.87 18.62 -13.51
CA ALA A 9 19.96 18.93 -14.63
C ALA A 9 18.54 18.37 -14.44
N PHE A 10 18.33 17.52 -13.42
CA PHE A 10 17.03 16.98 -13.02
C PHE A 10 16.57 17.49 -11.65
N GLU A 11 17.26 18.46 -11.04
CA GLU A 11 16.75 19.10 -9.83
C GLU A 11 15.43 19.82 -10.16
N ALA A 12 14.50 19.81 -9.20
CA ALA A 12 13.10 20.23 -9.40
C ALA A 12 12.94 21.65 -9.96
N ASP A 13 13.92 22.53 -9.70
CA ASP A 13 13.92 23.93 -10.12
C ASP A 13 14.83 24.20 -11.34
N SER A 14 15.40 23.15 -11.94
CA SER A 14 16.23 23.31 -13.15
C SER A 14 15.35 23.57 -14.38
N SER A 15 15.57 24.73 -15.00
CA SER A 15 15.02 25.10 -16.32
C SER A 15 15.83 24.54 -17.49
N ASP A 16 16.84 23.72 -17.19
CA ASP A 16 17.83 23.25 -18.17
C ASP A 16 17.26 22.21 -19.15
N LEU A 17 16.13 21.58 -18.81
CA LEU A 17 15.42 20.60 -19.64
C LEU A 17 13.94 20.95 -19.76
N SER A 18 13.36 20.81 -20.96
CA SER A 18 11.90 20.92 -21.15
C SER A 18 11.17 19.75 -20.48
N ASP A 19 9.88 19.92 -20.20
CA ASP A 19 9.07 18.89 -19.56
C ASP A 19 8.98 17.62 -20.42
N GLU A 20 8.88 17.76 -21.75
CA GLU A 20 8.95 16.64 -22.68
C GLU A 20 10.28 15.87 -22.54
N ALA A 21 11.39 16.59 -22.46
CA ALA A 21 12.71 15.99 -22.33
C ALA A 21 12.86 15.26 -20.98
N LYS A 22 12.31 15.82 -19.90
CA LYS A 22 12.29 15.18 -18.56
C LYS A 22 11.52 13.87 -18.59
N VAL A 23 10.34 13.85 -19.21
CA VAL A 23 9.53 12.63 -19.36
C VAL A 23 10.25 11.57 -20.21
N VAL A 24 10.84 11.96 -21.35
CA VAL A 24 11.57 11.03 -22.23
C VAL A 24 12.78 10.41 -21.53
N VAL A 25 13.55 11.20 -20.78
CA VAL A 25 14.71 10.69 -20.05
C VAL A 25 14.26 9.77 -18.92
N MET A 26 13.21 10.11 -18.18
CA MET A 26 12.63 9.24 -17.16
C MET A 26 12.22 7.88 -17.75
N CYS A 27 11.46 7.86 -18.84
CA CYS A 27 11.06 6.62 -19.49
C CYS A 27 12.26 5.78 -19.96
N SER A 28 13.30 6.44 -20.48
CA SER A 28 14.54 5.80 -20.92
C SER A 28 15.30 5.16 -19.77
N VAL A 29 15.44 5.88 -18.64
CA VAL A 29 16.08 5.37 -17.41
C VAL A 29 15.31 4.19 -16.84
N LEU A 30 13.97 4.25 -16.81
CA LEU A 30 13.14 3.15 -16.33
C LEU A 30 13.30 1.89 -17.19
N THR A 31 13.45 2.02 -18.51
CA THR A 31 13.67 0.83 -19.34
C THR A 31 15.08 0.27 -19.27
N GLN A 32 16.09 1.12 -19.12
CA GLN A 32 17.43 0.62 -18.79
C GLN A 32 17.43 -0.11 -17.44
N TYR A 33 16.71 0.41 -16.45
CA TYR A 33 16.54 -0.26 -15.16
C TYR A 33 15.91 -1.64 -15.34
N GLN A 34 14.77 -1.72 -16.04
CA GLN A 34 14.08 -2.99 -16.31
C GLN A 34 14.99 -3.99 -17.04
N HIS A 35 15.75 -3.55 -18.05
CA HIS A 35 16.66 -4.41 -18.81
C HIS A 35 17.81 -4.97 -17.97
N VAL A 36 18.41 -4.15 -17.09
CA VAL A 36 19.43 -4.62 -16.14
C VAL A 36 18.84 -5.61 -15.15
N TYR A 37 17.62 -5.34 -14.68
CA TYR A 37 16.93 -6.19 -13.72
C TYR A 37 16.56 -7.55 -14.32
N ASP A 38 15.95 -7.56 -15.51
CA ASP A 38 15.50 -8.78 -16.18
C ASP A 38 16.68 -9.66 -16.62
N ASN A 39 17.79 -9.08 -17.09
CA ASN A 39 18.99 -9.85 -17.48
C ASN A 39 19.81 -10.38 -16.30
N SER A 40 19.55 -9.90 -15.07
CA SER A 40 20.21 -10.42 -13.86
C SER A 40 19.65 -11.77 -13.40
N VAL A 41 18.48 -12.17 -13.91
CA VAL A 41 17.79 -13.42 -13.56
C VAL A 41 18.47 -14.66 -14.18
N GLU A 42 19.25 -14.51 -15.24
CA GLU A 42 19.87 -15.64 -15.96
C GLU A 42 21.23 -16.10 -15.39
N SER A 43 21.84 -15.34 -14.47
CA SER A 43 23.15 -15.69 -13.88
C SER A 43 22.99 -16.34 -12.51
N ASP A 44 22.79 -17.66 -12.50
CA ASP A 44 22.58 -18.52 -11.33
C ASP A 44 23.84 -18.73 -10.44
N LYS A 45 24.75 -17.75 -10.40
CA LYS A 45 25.98 -17.79 -9.59
C LYS A 45 25.94 -16.74 -8.50
N CYS A 46 25.65 -17.19 -7.28
CA CYS A 46 25.80 -16.47 -6.03
C CYS A 46 27.26 -16.13 -5.74
N ASP A 47 27.82 -15.12 -6.43
CA ASP A 47 29.04 -14.48 -5.95
C ASP A 47 28.64 -13.36 -4.97
N ILE A 48 29.10 -13.47 -3.73
CA ILE A 48 28.88 -12.50 -2.65
C ILE A 48 29.41 -11.09 -3.02
N ASN A 49 30.20 -10.97 -4.09
CA ASN A 49 30.65 -9.72 -4.70
C ASN A 49 29.58 -8.97 -5.53
N TYR A 50 28.38 -9.53 -5.73
CA TYR A 50 27.27 -8.80 -6.38
C TYR A 50 26.78 -7.58 -5.57
N GLY A 51 27.15 -7.48 -4.29
CA GLY A 51 26.84 -6.33 -3.43
C GLY A 51 27.43 -5.00 -3.92
N GLU A 52 28.64 -5.00 -4.50
CA GLU A 52 29.27 -3.77 -5.02
C GLU A 52 28.79 -3.40 -6.43
N ALA A 53 28.45 -4.38 -7.28
CA ALA A 53 27.97 -4.12 -8.63
C ALA A 53 26.49 -3.65 -8.66
N SER A 54 25.64 -4.16 -7.78
CA SER A 54 24.28 -3.61 -7.56
C SER A 54 24.32 -2.25 -6.86
N ALA A 55 25.33 -2.00 -5.99
CA ALA A 55 25.60 -0.68 -5.44
C ALA A 55 26.02 0.37 -6.49
N ALA A 56 26.35 -0.05 -7.72
CA ALA A 56 26.60 0.86 -8.84
C ALA A 56 25.31 1.45 -9.45
N MET A 57 24.12 0.90 -9.13
CA MET A 57 22.87 1.57 -9.45
C MET A 57 22.72 2.77 -8.52
N ARG A 58 23.01 3.96 -9.06
CA ARG A 58 22.82 5.22 -8.36
C ARG A 58 21.31 5.48 -8.20
N TYR A 59 20.69 4.83 -7.23
CA TYR A 59 19.30 5.06 -6.86
C TYR A 59 19.01 6.53 -6.59
N ASP A 60 20.00 7.32 -6.17
CA ASP A 60 19.89 8.77 -6.08
C ASP A 60 19.57 9.44 -7.43
N ILE A 61 20.22 9.01 -8.52
CA ILE A 61 19.92 9.51 -9.87
C ILE A 61 18.52 9.06 -10.29
N ILE A 62 18.20 7.78 -10.08
CA ILE A 62 16.87 7.24 -10.43
C ILE A 62 15.78 8.03 -9.73
N THR A 63 15.98 8.30 -8.44
CA THR A 63 15.02 9.04 -7.62
C THR A 63 14.83 10.47 -8.12
N SER A 64 15.92 11.20 -8.41
CA SER A 64 15.84 12.57 -8.94
C SER A 64 15.20 12.62 -10.33
N VAL A 65 15.56 11.69 -11.21
CA VAL A 65 14.98 11.58 -12.56
C VAL A 65 13.49 11.24 -12.48
N LEU A 66 13.11 10.32 -11.60
CA LEU A 66 11.71 9.96 -11.37
C LEU A 66 10.91 11.16 -10.86
N ASP A 67 11.36 11.83 -9.80
CA ASP A 67 10.61 12.96 -9.24
C ASP A 67 10.43 14.09 -10.26
N SER A 68 11.49 14.48 -10.96
CA SER A 68 11.45 15.52 -11.99
C SER A 68 10.58 15.12 -13.18
N GLY A 69 10.75 13.89 -13.69
CA GLY A 69 9.99 13.38 -14.83
C GLY A 69 8.50 13.18 -14.52
N LEU A 70 8.16 12.77 -13.31
CA LEU A 70 6.77 12.59 -12.87
C LEU A 70 6.05 13.93 -12.69
N ARG A 71 6.73 14.93 -12.13
CA ARG A 71 6.19 16.30 -12.06
C ARG A 71 5.90 16.85 -13.45
N ALA A 72 6.85 16.70 -14.37
CA ALA A 72 6.68 17.10 -15.77
C ALA A 72 5.51 16.36 -16.43
N ALA A 73 5.41 15.04 -16.25
CA ALA A 73 4.31 14.24 -16.78
C ALA A 73 2.95 14.72 -16.26
N ALA A 74 2.83 14.97 -14.95
CA ALA A 74 1.61 15.46 -14.33
C ALA A 74 1.20 16.85 -14.84
N GLN A 75 2.16 17.75 -15.08
CA GLN A 75 1.90 19.07 -15.66
C GLN A 75 1.44 18.97 -17.12
N MET A 76 2.14 18.18 -17.94
CA MET A 76 1.84 18.01 -19.36
C MET A 76 0.49 17.33 -19.61
N GLU A 77 0.09 16.39 -18.75
CA GLU A 77 -1.18 15.66 -18.89
C GLU A 77 -2.40 16.59 -18.96
N SER A 78 -2.32 17.77 -18.32
CA SER A 78 -3.38 18.78 -18.37
C SER A 78 -3.62 19.38 -19.76
N SER A 79 -2.66 19.24 -20.68
CA SER A 79 -2.62 19.92 -21.99
C SER A 79 -2.56 18.97 -23.20
N SER A 80 -2.45 17.66 -22.96
CA SER A 80 -2.07 16.66 -23.97
C SER A 80 -2.98 15.42 -23.95
N SER A 81 -2.77 14.49 -24.89
CA SER A 81 -3.57 13.27 -25.00
C SER A 81 -3.43 12.36 -23.77
N ARG A 82 -4.55 12.07 -23.11
CA ARG A 82 -4.63 11.24 -21.90
C ARG A 82 -4.09 9.81 -22.11
N ASP A 83 -4.35 9.22 -23.28
CA ASP A 83 -3.97 7.82 -23.56
C ASP A 83 -2.45 7.61 -23.57
N PHE A 84 -1.69 8.62 -24.01
CA PHE A 84 -0.23 8.57 -24.01
C PHE A 84 0.33 8.52 -22.59
N PHE A 85 -0.19 9.37 -21.69
CA PHE A 85 0.24 9.40 -20.29
C PHE A 85 -0.18 8.16 -19.52
N ASP A 86 -1.35 7.59 -19.84
CA ASP A 86 -1.78 6.34 -19.21
C ASP A 86 -0.77 5.21 -19.45
N GLY A 87 -0.19 5.10 -20.65
CA GLY A 87 0.88 4.14 -20.93
C GLY A 87 2.17 4.41 -20.15
N ILE A 88 2.49 5.68 -19.88
CA ILE A 88 3.65 6.06 -19.04
C ILE A 88 3.41 5.64 -17.59
N TRP A 89 2.23 5.95 -17.04
CA TRP A 89 1.85 5.58 -15.68
C TRP A 89 1.86 4.07 -15.47
N ASP A 90 1.33 3.30 -16.44
CA ASP A 90 1.33 1.84 -16.38
C ASP A 90 2.75 1.27 -16.35
N ARG A 91 3.66 1.85 -17.15
CA ARG A 91 5.07 1.47 -17.14
C ARG A 91 5.75 1.77 -15.81
N ILE A 92 5.44 2.91 -15.19
CA ILE A 92 5.99 3.28 -13.88
C ILE A 92 5.53 2.29 -12.81
N ILE A 93 4.23 2.01 -12.74
CA ILE A 93 3.67 1.02 -11.80
C ILE A 93 4.34 -0.34 -11.99
N ALA A 94 4.43 -0.83 -13.24
CA ALA A 94 5.10 -2.11 -13.52
C ALA A 94 6.59 -2.12 -13.15
N THR A 95 7.28 -0.98 -13.24
CA THR A 95 8.69 -0.88 -12.83
C THR A 95 8.84 -0.94 -11.31
N VAL A 96 7.97 -0.22 -10.59
CA VAL A 96 7.96 -0.25 -9.12
C VAL A 96 7.54 -1.61 -8.60
N ASP A 97 6.61 -2.29 -9.26
CA ASP A 97 6.21 -3.66 -8.89
C ASP A 97 7.40 -4.63 -8.92
N LYS A 98 8.18 -4.61 -10.02
CA LYS A 98 9.41 -5.41 -10.14
C LYS A 98 10.48 -5.03 -9.10
N LEU A 99 10.58 -3.75 -8.74
CA LEU A 99 11.49 -3.26 -7.70
C LEU A 99 11.13 -3.82 -6.32
N LEU A 100 9.84 -3.83 -5.99
CA LEU A 100 9.31 -4.31 -4.71
C LEU A 100 9.33 -5.84 -4.59
N LEU A 101 9.34 -6.55 -5.72
CA LEU A 101 9.36 -8.01 -5.82
C LEU A 101 10.67 -8.53 -6.42
N PRO A 102 11.81 -8.32 -5.75
CA PRO A 102 13.09 -8.66 -6.34
C PRO A 102 13.25 -10.16 -6.57
N SER A 103 13.98 -10.51 -7.64
CA SER A 103 14.26 -11.89 -8.04
C SER A 103 14.93 -12.69 -6.91
N SER A 104 14.70 -14.02 -6.90
CA SER A 104 15.11 -14.89 -5.79
C SER A 104 16.61 -14.87 -5.48
N SER A 105 17.47 -14.61 -6.47
CA SER A 105 18.93 -14.61 -6.37
C SER A 105 19.49 -13.37 -5.66
N ASN A 106 18.80 -12.22 -5.71
CA ASN A 106 19.31 -10.95 -5.16
C ASN A 106 18.40 -10.28 -4.10
N ARG A 107 17.24 -10.88 -3.78
CA ARG A 107 16.24 -10.28 -2.90
C ARG A 107 16.77 -9.79 -1.55
N TYR A 108 17.59 -10.57 -0.84
CA TYR A 108 18.06 -10.19 0.50
C TYR A 108 19.01 -8.98 0.48
N ALA A 109 19.92 -8.93 -0.49
CA ALA A 109 20.80 -7.78 -0.69
C ALA A 109 19.99 -6.52 -1.04
N GLY A 110 18.94 -6.66 -1.85
CA GLY A 110 18.00 -5.59 -2.17
C GLY A 110 17.38 -4.96 -0.92
N TYR A 111 16.76 -5.76 -0.06
CA TYR A 111 16.17 -5.23 1.18
C TYR A 111 17.23 -4.68 2.15
N ALA A 112 18.37 -5.36 2.29
CA ALA A 112 19.42 -4.97 3.22
C ALA A 112 20.07 -3.62 2.89
N TYR A 113 20.30 -3.33 1.61
CA TYR A 113 21.07 -2.17 1.18
C TYR A 113 20.27 -1.11 0.43
N HIS A 114 19.10 -1.46 -0.14
CA HIS A 114 18.34 -0.57 -1.02
C HIS A 114 16.92 -0.26 -0.54
N SER A 115 16.47 -0.82 0.58
CA SER A 115 15.14 -0.55 1.16
C SER A 115 14.82 0.94 1.18
N LYS A 116 15.67 1.79 1.77
CA LYS A 116 15.46 3.25 1.81
C LYS A 116 15.17 3.90 0.45
N HIS A 117 15.81 3.41 -0.61
CA HIS A 117 15.56 3.91 -1.96
C HIS A 117 14.21 3.42 -2.50
N TYR A 118 13.82 2.18 -2.20
CA TYR A 118 12.50 1.65 -2.56
C TYR A 118 11.40 2.48 -1.91
N LEU A 119 11.54 2.80 -0.62
CA LEU A 119 10.62 3.67 0.11
C LEU A 119 10.48 5.03 -0.59
N ARG A 120 11.60 5.65 -0.94
CA ARG A 120 11.60 6.98 -1.58
C ARG A 120 10.97 6.94 -2.97
N ILE A 121 11.25 5.89 -3.76
CA ILE A 121 10.65 5.70 -5.09
C ILE A 121 9.14 5.50 -4.96
N VAL A 122 8.66 4.64 -4.06
CA VAL A 122 7.23 4.42 -3.82
C VAL A 122 6.55 5.73 -3.42
N ALA A 123 7.13 6.48 -2.48
CA ALA A 123 6.58 7.76 -2.04
C ALA A 123 6.44 8.76 -3.19
N ILE A 124 7.51 8.96 -3.97
CA ILE A 124 7.51 9.87 -5.14
C ILE A 124 6.46 9.46 -6.16
N VAL A 125 6.38 8.16 -6.47
CA VAL A 125 5.40 7.65 -7.45
C VAL A 125 3.99 7.90 -6.95
N LEU A 126 3.67 7.57 -5.70
CA LEU A 126 2.34 7.77 -5.12
C LEU A 126 1.94 9.24 -4.92
N ASP A 127 2.91 10.15 -4.82
CA ASP A 127 2.64 11.59 -4.73
C ASP A 127 2.23 12.22 -6.06
N HIS A 128 2.77 11.69 -7.16
CA HIS A 128 2.44 12.17 -8.51
C HIS A 128 1.39 11.31 -9.22
N LEU A 129 1.08 10.11 -8.72
CA LEU A 129 0.17 9.18 -9.37
C LEU A 129 -1.25 9.77 -9.46
N PRO A 130 -1.87 9.80 -10.65
CA PRO A 130 -3.23 10.29 -10.77
C PRO A 130 -4.22 9.31 -10.14
N LYS A 131 -5.26 9.84 -9.48
CA LYS A 131 -6.29 9.05 -8.76
C LYS A 131 -6.87 7.89 -9.58
N ARG A 132 -7.05 8.06 -10.89
CA ARG A 132 -7.57 7.02 -11.79
C ARG A 132 -6.69 5.76 -11.88
N LYS A 133 -5.39 5.90 -11.59
CA LYS A 133 -4.41 4.80 -11.60
C LYS A 133 -4.21 4.16 -10.24
N HIS A 134 -4.86 4.65 -9.18
CA HIS A 134 -4.76 4.05 -7.84
C HIS A 134 -5.20 2.57 -7.85
N VAL A 135 -6.25 2.22 -8.60
CA VAL A 135 -6.72 0.83 -8.73
C VAL A 135 -5.63 -0.11 -9.28
N MET A 136 -4.73 0.40 -10.14
CA MET A 136 -3.61 -0.39 -10.68
C MET A 136 -2.41 -0.41 -9.73
N ALA A 137 -2.23 0.62 -8.90
CA ALA A 137 -1.17 0.67 -7.90
C ALA A 137 -1.52 -0.12 -6.62
N GLU A 138 -2.80 -0.33 -6.34
CA GLU A 138 -3.27 -1.11 -5.20
C GLU A 138 -2.65 -2.53 -5.14
N PRO A 139 -2.75 -3.38 -6.18
CA PRO A 139 -2.15 -4.71 -6.15
C PRO A 139 -0.62 -4.67 -6.07
N MET A 140 0.03 -3.64 -6.66
CA MET A 140 1.48 -3.47 -6.55
C MET A 140 1.90 -3.23 -5.09
N LEU A 141 1.17 -2.39 -4.36
CA LEU A 141 1.48 -2.11 -2.95
C LEU A 141 1.14 -3.31 -2.05
N GLU A 142 0.01 -3.98 -2.29
CA GLU A 142 -0.37 -5.20 -1.57
C GLU A 142 0.69 -6.30 -1.73
N ASN A 143 1.04 -6.63 -2.99
CA ASN A 143 2.07 -7.63 -3.27
C ASN A 143 3.42 -7.26 -2.67
N GLY A 144 3.81 -5.98 -2.75
CA GLY A 144 5.04 -5.49 -2.15
C GLY A 144 5.06 -5.62 -0.62
N ALA A 145 3.92 -5.37 0.03
CA ALA A 145 3.76 -5.54 1.48
C ALA A 145 3.83 -7.03 1.87
N ASP A 146 3.06 -7.90 1.22
CA ASP A 146 3.07 -9.34 1.46
C ASP A 146 4.46 -9.95 1.28
N ARG A 147 5.14 -9.55 0.20
CA ARG A 147 6.49 -10.05 -0.09
C ARG A 147 7.48 -9.62 0.97
N ALA A 148 7.40 -8.38 1.43
CA ALA A 148 8.26 -7.88 2.49
C ALA A 148 8.05 -8.66 3.80
N VAL A 149 6.79 -8.97 4.16
CA VAL A 149 6.48 -9.83 5.31
C VAL A 149 7.13 -11.21 5.16
N ALA A 150 6.92 -11.87 4.01
CA ALA A 150 7.50 -13.17 3.73
C ALA A 150 9.04 -13.17 3.82
N VAL A 151 9.71 -12.17 3.22
CA VAL A 151 11.17 -12.08 3.23
C VAL A 151 11.72 -11.88 4.63
N ALA A 152 11.09 -11.06 5.48
CA ALA A 152 11.54 -10.87 6.86
C ALA A 152 11.50 -12.18 7.67
N PHE A 153 10.42 -12.97 7.53
CA PHE A 153 10.33 -14.27 8.21
C PHE A 153 11.29 -15.31 7.65
N GLU A 154 11.50 -15.35 6.33
CA GLU A 154 12.53 -16.19 5.73
C GLU A 154 13.94 -15.84 6.24
N CYS A 155 14.24 -14.55 6.41
CA CYS A 155 15.53 -14.10 6.96
C CYS A 155 15.75 -14.59 8.38
N ASN A 156 14.71 -14.56 9.23
CA ASN A 156 14.78 -15.09 10.59
C ASN A 156 15.12 -16.60 10.59
N ALA A 157 14.48 -17.38 9.72
CA ALA A 157 14.77 -18.81 9.59
C ALA A 157 16.20 -19.09 9.07
N LYS A 158 16.72 -18.22 8.20
CA LYS A 158 18.09 -18.36 7.67
C LYS A 158 19.18 -17.92 8.65
N LYS A 159 18.87 -16.94 9.52
CA LYS A 159 19.78 -16.47 10.57
C LYS A 159 20.16 -17.59 11.55
N GLU A 160 19.24 -18.50 11.84
CA GLU A 160 19.50 -19.69 12.66
C GLU A 160 20.56 -20.63 12.05
N ASN A 161 20.86 -20.49 10.75
CA ASN A 161 21.67 -21.43 9.97
C ASN A 161 23.05 -20.91 9.49
N GLY A 162 23.48 -19.69 9.86
CA GLY A 162 24.92 -19.35 9.79
C GLY A 162 25.41 -18.09 9.04
N ASP A 163 24.57 -17.08 8.78
CA ASP A 163 25.09 -15.75 8.36
C ASP A 163 24.22 -14.60 8.88
N ASN A 164 24.57 -14.01 10.02
CA ASN A 164 23.63 -13.24 10.83
C ASN A 164 23.39 -11.81 10.32
N GLU A 165 24.42 -11.14 9.77
CA GLU A 165 24.36 -9.70 9.53
C GLU A 165 23.52 -9.32 8.31
N LEU A 166 23.70 -10.02 7.18
CA LEU A 166 22.94 -9.75 5.95
C LEU A 166 21.45 -10.01 6.16
N TYR A 167 21.07 -11.14 6.75
CA TYR A 167 19.67 -11.49 6.98
C TYR A 167 19.01 -10.58 8.02
N THR A 168 19.73 -10.14 9.06
CA THR A 168 19.20 -9.14 10.00
C THR A 168 18.92 -7.82 9.29
N LYS A 169 19.87 -7.30 8.49
CA LYS A 169 19.66 -6.08 7.70
C LYS A 169 18.53 -6.22 6.69
N ALA A 170 18.41 -7.37 6.04
CA ALA A 170 17.35 -7.66 5.09
C ALA A 170 15.97 -7.71 5.76
N ALA A 171 15.85 -8.30 6.95
CA ALA A 171 14.61 -8.32 7.72
C ALA A 171 14.17 -6.91 8.13
N ASP A 172 15.08 -6.08 8.66
CA ASP A 172 14.80 -4.69 9.01
C ASP A 172 14.42 -3.86 7.76
N GLY A 173 15.15 -4.06 6.66
CA GLY A 173 14.86 -3.44 5.38
C GLY A 173 13.50 -3.84 4.82
N ALA A 174 13.08 -5.08 5.01
CA ALA A 174 11.77 -5.56 4.61
C ALA A 174 10.65 -4.90 5.44
N VAL A 175 10.81 -4.72 6.75
CA VAL A 175 9.85 -3.95 7.57
C VAL A 175 9.68 -2.52 7.04
N HIS A 176 10.78 -1.88 6.62
CA HIS A 176 10.70 -0.55 6.01
C HIS A 176 9.92 -0.54 4.69
N VAL A 177 10.14 -1.53 3.83
CA VAL A 177 9.42 -1.62 2.54
C VAL A 177 7.94 -1.88 2.79
N PHE A 178 7.60 -2.80 3.71
CA PHE A 178 6.23 -3.03 4.16
C PHE A 178 5.58 -1.73 4.63
N LEU A 179 6.24 -0.99 5.54
CA LEU A 179 5.74 0.26 6.07
C LEU A 179 5.38 1.24 4.95
N SER A 180 6.24 1.40 3.94
CA SER A 180 5.97 2.31 2.83
C SER A 180 4.83 1.85 1.93
N CYS A 181 4.75 0.55 1.62
CA CYS A 181 3.66 0.03 0.82
C CYS A 181 2.32 0.15 1.54
N PHE A 182 2.28 -0.25 2.81
CA PHE A 182 1.09 -0.26 3.64
C PHE A 182 0.62 1.15 4.01
N MET A 183 1.55 2.09 4.26
CA MET A 183 1.23 3.51 4.41
C MET A 183 0.66 4.10 3.11
N GLY A 184 1.20 3.72 1.95
CA GLY A 184 0.68 4.09 0.64
C GLY A 184 -0.77 3.65 0.44
N LEU A 185 -1.09 2.40 0.80
CA LEU A 185 -2.46 1.88 0.82
C LEU A 185 -3.35 2.72 1.75
N CYS A 186 -2.93 2.90 3.02
CA CYS A 186 -3.67 3.66 4.03
C CYS A 186 -4.00 5.10 3.61
N GLN A 187 -3.07 5.78 2.91
CA GLN A 187 -3.23 7.19 2.55
C GLN A 187 -3.97 7.40 1.23
N LYS A 188 -3.68 6.57 0.21
CA LYS A 188 -4.12 6.81 -1.17
C LYS A 188 -5.28 5.90 -1.57
N MET A 189 -5.45 4.75 -0.91
CA MET A 189 -6.48 3.74 -1.18
C MET A 189 -7.13 3.22 0.13
N PRO A 190 -7.66 4.10 1.00
CA PRO A 190 -8.10 3.71 2.34
C PRO A 190 -9.31 2.76 2.39
N SER A 191 -10.00 2.55 1.27
CA SER A 191 -11.09 1.58 1.12
C SER A 191 -10.61 0.21 0.61
N SER A 192 -9.30 0.03 0.42
CA SER A 192 -8.74 -1.22 -0.09
C SER A 192 -8.99 -2.36 0.91
N PRO A 193 -9.53 -3.51 0.48
CA PRO A 193 -9.69 -4.68 1.33
C PRO A 193 -8.33 -5.25 1.80
N ALA A 194 -7.25 -5.01 1.04
CA ALA A 194 -5.90 -5.40 1.41
C ALA A 194 -5.48 -4.83 2.76
N ILE A 195 -5.94 -3.59 3.09
CA ILE A 195 -5.61 -2.96 4.36
C ILE A 195 -6.16 -3.78 5.53
N SER A 196 -7.45 -4.13 5.48
CA SER A 196 -8.08 -4.94 6.53
C SER A 196 -7.47 -6.34 6.60
N SER A 197 -7.19 -6.96 5.45
CA SER A 197 -6.57 -8.30 5.37
C SER A 197 -5.19 -8.32 6.06
N LEU A 198 -4.27 -7.45 5.61
CA LEU A 198 -2.91 -7.33 6.15
C LEU A 198 -2.92 -6.93 7.63
N THR A 199 -3.80 -6.01 8.02
CA THR A 199 -3.93 -5.56 9.42
C THR A 199 -4.35 -6.73 10.32
N ASN A 200 -5.41 -7.45 9.93
CA ASN A 200 -5.94 -8.57 10.71
C ASN A 200 -4.91 -9.69 10.82
N GLN A 201 -4.21 -10.01 9.74
CA GLN A 201 -3.15 -11.00 9.76
C GLN A 201 -2.02 -10.59 10.71
N ILE A 202 -1.42 -9.41 10.50
CA ILE A 202 -0.22 -8.99 11.24
C ILE A 202 -0.51 -8.77 12.72
N ILE A 203 -1.58 -8.04 13.02
CA ILE A 203 -1.93 -7.77 14.42
C ILE A 203 -2.46 -9.03 15.10
N GLY A 204 -3.29 -9.83 14.41
CA GLY A 204 -3.77 -11.12 14.92
C GLY A 204 -2.61 -12.05 15.29
N ASP A 205 -1.68 -12.27 14.35
CA ASP A 205 -0.48 -13.09 14.58
C ASP A 205 0.38 -12.56 15.74
N THR A 206 0.42 -11.24 15.93
CA THR A 206 1.15 -10.60 17.03
C THR A 206 0.47 -10.84 18.37
N LEU A 207 -0.86 -10.69 18.44
CA LEU A 207 -1.66 -10.93 19.65
C LEU A 207 -1.63 -12.41 20.08
N ASP A 208 -1.68 -13.33 19.12
CA ASP A 208 -1.65 -14.78 19.37
C ASP A 208 -0.30 -15.28 19.92
N THR A 209 0.76 -14.49 19.74
CA THR A 209 2.12 -14.82 20.20
C THR A 209 2.52 -14.07 21.47
N GLU A 210 1.63 -13.28 22.07
CA GLU A 210 1.90 -12.56 23.31
C GLU A 210 2.14 -13.51 24.49
N GLY A 211 3.20 -13.23 25.26
CA GLY A 211 3.61 -14.05 26.41
C GLY A 211 4.63 -15.15 26.09
N GLN A 212 5.05 -15.29 24.82
CA GLN A 212 6.20 -16.11 24.45
C GLN A 212 7.52 -15.32 24.55
N ASP A 213 8.65 -16.02 24.74
CA ASP A 213 9.96 -15.38 24.76
C ASP A 213 10.22 -14.58 23.47
N MET A 214 10.88 -13.42 23.62
CA MET A 214 11.23 -12.53 22.50
C MET A 214 12.37 -13.14 21.66
N ASN A 215 12.02 -14.08 20.79
CA ASN A 215 12.89 -14.54 19.71
C ASN A 215 12.83 -13.57 18.50
N ASP A 216 13.68 -13.80 17.51
CA ASP A 216 13.74 -12.94 16.31
C ASP A 216 12.41 -12.90 15.52
N GLN A 217 11.63 -13.99 15.54
CA GLN A 217 10.32 -14.03 14.90
C GLN A 217 9.31 -13.12 15.61
N ASN A 218 9.24 -13.19 16.94
CA ASN A 218 8.35 -12.37 17.76
C ASN A 218 8.73 -10.89 17.67
N ARG A 219 10.03 -10.58 17.64
CA ARG A 219 10.51 -9.20 17.37
C ARG A 219 10.10 -8.70 15.98
N THR A 220 10.14 -9.57 14.96
CA THR A 220 9.74 -9.21 13.60
C THR A 220 8.24 -8.96 13.49
N ARG A 221 7.40 -9.84 14.11
CA ARG A 221 5.94 -9.61 14.23
C ARG A 221 5.65 -8.26 14.89
N HIS A 222 6.30 -8.01 16.03
CA HIS A 222 6.20 -6.75 16.77
C HIS A 222 6.52 -5.53 15.90
N ASN A 223 7.60 -5.59 15.12
CA ASN A 223 8.00 -4.52 14.21
C ASN A 223 6.97 -4.29 13.08
N PHE A 224 6.39 -5.34 12.51
CA PHE A 224 5.30 -5.21 11.54
C PHE A 224 4.04 -4.62 12.16
N ALA A 225 3.64 -5.05 13.36
CA ALA A 225 2.49 -4.49 14.06
C ALA A 225 2.66 -2.99 14.37
N LEU A 226 3.87 -2.57 14.75
CA LEU A 226 4.20 -1.16 14.88
C LEU A 226 4.10 -0.42 13.54
N ALA A 227 4.58 -1.01 12.45
CA ALA A 227 4.49 -0.42 11.11
C ALA A 227 3.02 -0.28 10.64
N VAL A 228 2.16 -1.25 10.94
CA VAL A 228 0.72 -1.18 10.70
C VAL A 228 0.11 -0.01 11.49
N CYS A 229 0.41 0.09 12.78
CA CYS A 229 -0.10 1.17 13.62
C CYS A 229 0.34 2.56 13.11
N GLU A 230 1.62 2.71 12.76
CA GLU A 230 2.15 3.96 12.24
C GLU A 230 1.50 4.35 10.90
N SER A 231 1.24 3.38 10.03
CA SER A 231 0.56 3.60 8.75
C SER A 231 -0.90 4.02 8.94
N LEU A 232 -1.64 3.31 9.79
CA LEU A 232 -3.04 3.60 10.12
C LEU A 232 -3.20 5.01 10.70
N ARG A 233 -2.22 5.49 11.47
CA ARG A 233 -2.22 6.87 11.99
C ARG A 233 -2.27 7.94 10.90
N THR A 234 -1.80 7.62 9.70
CA THR A 234 -1.79 8.54 8.55
C THR A 234 -3.02 8.43 7.65
N THR A 235 -3.92 7.46 7.91
CA THR A 235 -5.11 7.29 7.07
C THR A 235 -6.10 8.44 7.27
N PRO A 236 -6.68 9.00 6.19
CA PRO A 236 -7.78 9.95 6.31
C PRO A 236 -9.14 9.27 6.58
N SER A 237 -9.22 7.94 6.49
CA SER A 237 -10.49 7.21 6.58
C SER A 237 -10.86 6.84 8.01
N GLN A 238 -11.83 7.57 8.56
CA GLN A 238 -12.45 7.22 9.84
C GLN A 238 -13.17 5.87 9.78
N ASP A 239 -13.82 5.56 8.65
CA ASP A 239 -14.59 4.31 8.48
C ASP A 239 -13.68 3.07 8.60
N LEU A 240 -12.48 3.14 8.01
CA LEU A 240 -11.45 2.11 8.16
C LEU A 240 -11.04 1.96 9.63
N LEU A 241 -10.71 3.06 10.30
CA LEU A 241 -10.26 3.02 11.70
C LEU A 241 -11.36 2.49 12.65
N ILE A 242 -12.63 2.83 12.38
CA ILE A 242 -13.79 2.29 13.11
C ILE A 242 -13.91 0.78 12.88
N SER A 243 -13.73 0.30 11.64
CA SER A 243 -13.78 -1.14 11.36
C SER A 243 -12.68 -1.93 12.08
N LEU A 244 -11.52 -1.30 12.31
CA LEU A 244 -10.38 -1.87 13.02
C LEU A 244 -10.41 -1.60 14.53
N PHE A 245 -11.40 -0.86 15.03
CA PHE A 245 -11.48 -0.44 16.43
C PHE A 245 -11.36 -1.60 17.44
N PRO A 246 -12.07 -2.74 17.29
CA PRO A 246 -11.98 -3.84 18.24
C PRO A 246 -10.55 -4.39 18.35
N LEU A 247 -9.86 -4.51 17.22
CA LEU A 247 -8.49 -5.01 17.14
C LEU A 247 -7.48 -4.03 17.75
N LEU A 248 -7.65 -2.73 17.49
CA LEU A 248 -6.85 -1.67 18.13
C LEU A 248 -7.06 -1.65 19.64
N CYS A 249 -8.28 -1.90 20.15
CA CYS A 249 -8.53 -2.04 21.58
C CYS A 249 -7.81 -3.24 22.18
N GLN A 250 -7.76 -4.39 21.49
CA GLN A 250 -6.99 -5.55 21.96
C GLN A 250 -5.50 -5.20 22.08
N LEU A 251 -4.93 -4.50 21.09
CA LEU A 251 -3.55 -4.03 21.15
C LEU A 251 -3.24 -3.08 22.31
N THR A 252 -4.22 -2.35 22.85
CA THR A 252 -3.98 -1.53 24.06
C THR A 252 -3.70 -2.35 25.32
N ASN A 253 -4.01 -3.65 25.29
CA ASN A 253 -3.69 -4.60 26.36
C ASN A 253 -2.40 -5.39 26.07
N ALA A 254 -1.71 -5.10 24.96
CA ALA A 254 -0.50 -5.78 24.57
C ALA A 254 0.59 -5.71 25.65
N SER A 255 1.37 -6.78 25.80
CA SER A 255 2.52 -6.77 26.74
C SER A 255 3.56 -5.68 26.45
N SER A 256 3.65 -5.22 25.20
CA SER A 256 4.62 -4.19 24.79
C SER A 256 4.07 -2.77 24.89
N ASP A 257 4.74 -1.94 25.70
CA ASP A 257 4.46 -0.51 25.85
C ASP A 257 4.39 0.24 24.52
N SER A 258 5.29 -0.09 23.59
CA SER A 258 5.34 0.56 22.28
C SER A 258 4.08 0.33 21.44
N LEU A 259 3.55 -0.90 21.43
CA LEU A 259 2.30 -1.23 20.73
C LEU A 259 1.10 -0.60 21.42
N ARG A 260 1.04 -0.68 22.75
CA ARG A 260 -0.04 -0.04 23.52
C ARG A 260 -0.13 1.45 23.24
N MET A 261 1.01 2.14 23.24
CA MET A 261 1.10 3.57 22.95
C MET A 261 0.75 3.88 21.48
N ALA A 262 1.19 3.05 20.53
CA ALA A 262 0.88 3.24 19.12
C ALA A 262 -0.63 3.08 18.86
N ALA A 263 -1.26 2.01 19.35
CA ALA A 263 -2.70 1.78 19.27
C ALA A 263 -3.49 2.89 19.98
N GLY A 264 -3.07 3.28 21.19
CA GLY A 264 -3.70 4.35 21.97
C GLY A 264 -3.70 5.69 21.23
N ARG A 265 -2.63 6.03 20.49
CA ARG A 265 -2.59 7.25 19.66
C ARG A 265 -3.63 7.21 18.54
N ILE A 266 -3.77 6.08 17.85
CA ILE A 266 -4.78 5.92 16.80
C ILE A 266 -6.18 6.07 17.38
N LEU A 267 -6.47 5.36 18.48
CA LEU A 267 -7.76 5.43 19.16
C LEU A 267 -8.08 6.85 19.67
N SER A 268 -7.08 7.59 20.14
CA SER A 268 -7.26 8.98 20.58
C SER A 268 -7.60 9.95 19.45
N SER A 269 -7.27 9.59 18.20
CA SER A 269 -7.59 10.39 17.01
C SER A 269 -8.99 10.13 16.44
N LEU A 270 -9.67 9.08 16.92
CA LEU A 270 -11.01 8.71 16.46
C LEU A 270 -12.09 9.60 17.10
N ASN A 271 -12.91 10.24 16.27
CA ASN A 271 -14.11 10.93 16.74
C ASN A 271 -15.29 9.96 16.79
N LEU A 272 -15.29 9.06 17.79
CA LEU A 272 -16.34 8.05 17.96
C LEU A 272 -17.74 8.67 18.13
N SER A 273 -17.84 9.85 18.75
CA SER A 273 -19.12 10.54 18.92
C SER A 273 -19.73 10.90 17.57
N GLU A 274 -18.94 11.49 16.67
CA GLU A 274 -19.38 11.84 15.32
C GLU A 274 -19.72 10.60 14.49
N ALA A 275 -18.88 9.56 14.58
CA ALA A 275 -19.13 8.29 13.91
C ALA A 275 -20.47 7.66 14.34
N ILE A 276 -20.73 7.58 15.65
CA ILE A 276 -21.99 7.04 16.20
C ILE A 276 -23.18 7.91 15.78
N SER A 277 -23.05 9.23 15.85
CA SER A 277 -24.11 10.14 15.40
C SER A 277 -24.47 9.97 13.92
N ARG A 278 -23.46 9.80 13.06
CA ARG A 278 -23.65 9.56 11.63
C ARG A 278 -24.30 8.21 11.36
N GLU A 279 -23.88 7.16 12.04
CA GLU A 279 -24.50 5.83 11.88
C GLU A 279 -25.94 5.78 12.42
N ARG A 280 -26.23 6.48 13.53
CA ARG A 280 -27.62 6.64 14.00
C ARG A 280 -28.49 7.35 12.97
N ALA A 281 -28.01 8.46 12.39
CA ALA A 281 -28.76 9.15 11.35
C ALA A 281 -29.00 8.27 10.11
N ARG A 282 -28.03 7.43 9.73
CA ARG A 282 -28.21 6.44 8.66
C ARG A 282 -29.25 5.38 9.02
N ALA A 283 -29.22 4.87 10.25
CA ALA A 283 -30.19 3.91 10.76
C ALA A 283 -31.61 4.49 10.76
N ASP A 284 -31.80 5.72 11.27
CA ASP A 284 -33.10 6.40 11.28
C ASP A 284 -33.67 6.59 9.87
N VAL A 285 -32.81 6.86 8.88
CA VAL A 285 -33.22 6.98 7.47
C VAL A 285 -33.59 5.62 6.88
N ALA A 286 -32.82 4.58 7.19
CA ALA A 286 -33.11 3.23 6.73
C ALA A 286 -34.42 2.69 7.34
N GLU A 287 -34.65 2.96 8.62
CA GLU A 287 -35.88 2.60 9.33
C GLU A 287 -37.10 3.30 8.71
N ARG A 288 -37.01 4.61 8.43
CA ARG A 288 -38.09 5.32 7.72
C ARG A 288 -38.39 4.72 6.36
N ARG A 289 -37.36 4.43 5.56
CA ARG A 289 -37.54 3.79 4.25
C ARG A 289 -38.15 2.40 4.35
N ALA A 290 -37.77 1.62 5.37
CA ALA A 290 -38.35 0.31 5.60
C ALA A 290 -39.85 0.42 5.94
N ASN A 291 -40.23 1.39 6.78
CA ASN A 291 -41.62 1.66 7.12
C ASN A 291 -42.42 2.13 5.90
N ASP A 292 -41.88 3.05 5.08
CA ASP A 292 -42.54 3.53 3.85
C ASP A 292 -42.82 2.35 2.89
N ILE A 293 -41.85 1.44 2.74
CA ILE A 293 -41.99 0.22 1.92
C ILE A 293 -43.01 -0.74 2.52
N GLU A 294 -43.06 -0.87 3.85
CA GLU A 294 -44.02 -1.72 4.54
C GLU A 294 -45.46 -1.18 4.35
N GLU A 295 -45.67 0.13 4.46
CA GLU A 295 -46.95 0.78 4.17
C GLU A 295 -47.37 0.60 2.70
N GLU A 296 -46.46 0.78 1.75
CA GLU A 296 -46.71 0.57 0.32
C GLU A 296 -47.08 -0.89 0.02
N ASN A 297 -46.37 -1.85 0.64
CA ASN A 297 -46.67 -3.27 0.49
C ASN A 297 -48.05 -3.63 1.05
N ILE A 298 -48.46 -3.05 2.18
CA ILE A 298 -49.81 -3.25 2.74
C ILE A 298 -50.87 -2.74 1.76
N ALA A 299 -50.70 -1.52 1.25
CA ALA A 299 -51.65 -0.94 0.28
C ALA A 299 -51.74 -1.76 -1.02
N MET A 300 -50.61 -2.27 -1.53
CA MET A 300 -50.61 -3.15 -2.70
C MET A 300 -51.30 -4.49 -2.44
N LEU A 301 -51.14 -5.07 -1.24
CA LEU A 301 -51.82 -6.31 -0.88
C LEU A 301 -53.34 -6.11 -0.81
N GLU A 302 -53.81 -5.01 -0.22
CA GLU A 302 -55.23 -4.65 -0.20
C GLU A 302 -55.80 -4.48 -1.62
N GLU A 303 -55.06 -3.81 -2.52
CA GLU A 303 -55.47 -3.65 -3.93
C GLU A 303 -55.53 -5.00 -4.66
N ILE A 304 -54.59 -5.91 -4.41
CA ILE A 304 -54.59 -7.26 -4.98
C ILE A 304 -55.82 -8.04 -4.50
N GLU A 305 -56.15 -7.98 -3.20
CA GLU A 305 -57.33 -8.66 -2.64
C GLU A 305 -58.62 -8.13 -3.26
N ASP A 306 -58.76 -6.81 -3.41
CA ASP A 306 -59.92 -6.18 -4.05
C ASP A 306 -60.06 -6.60 -5.53
N LEU A 307 -58.95 -6.61 -6.28
CA LEU A 307 -58.93 -7.06 -7.67
C LEU A 307 -59.25 -8.55 -7.82
N GLN A 308 -58.79 -9.39 -6.88
CA GLN A 308 -59.14 -10.81 -6.86
C GLN A 308 -60.64 -11.00 -6.61
N ALA A 309 -61.21 -10.29 -5.63
CA ALA A 309 -62.64 -10.36 -5.35
C ALA A 309 -63.51 -9.91 -6.54
N GLN A 310 -63.09 -8.84 -7.24
CA GLN A 310 -63.77 -8.38 -8.45
C GLN A 310 -63.70 -9.39 -9.60
N ASN A 311 -62.55 -10.02 -9.81
CA ASN A 311 -62.39 -11.06 -10.81
C ASN A 311 -63.27 -12.29 -10.51
N GLU A 312 -63.31 -12.74 -9.25
CA GLU A 312 -64.18 -13.85 -8.85
C GLU A 312 -65.66 -13.54 -9.10
N GLU A 313 -66.10 -12.30 -8.87
CA GLU A 313 -67.47 -11.89 -9.13
C GLU A 313 -67.79 -11.84 -10.63
N LEU A 314 -66.85 -11.38 -11.45
CA LEU A 314 -66.99 -11.42 -12.91
C LEU A 314 -67.05 -12.85 -13.45
N GLU A 315 -66.31 -13.80 -12.87
CA GLU A 315 -66.38 -15.23 -13.27
C GLU A 315 -67.71 -15.89 -12.91
N ARG A 316 -68.47 -15.35 -11.94
CA ARG A 316 -69.78 -15.88 -11.54
C ARG A 316 -70.94 -15.40 -12.44
N GLN A 317 -70.74 -14.35 -13.23
CA GLN A 317 -71.74 -13.77 -14.14
C GLN A 317 -71.74 -14.46 -15.51
#